data_AF-A0A7W0KA14-F1
#
_entry.id   AF-A0A7W0KA14-F1
#
_cell.length_a   1.000
_cell.length_b   1.000
_cell.length_c   1.000
_cell.angle_alpha   90.00
_cell.angle_beta   90.00
_cell.angle_gamma   90.00
#
_symmetry.space_group_name_H-M   'P 1'
#
loop_
_entity.id
_entity.type
_entity.pdbx_description
1 polymer ?
#
loop_
_entity_poly.entity_id
_entity_poly.type
_entity_poly.pdbx_seq_one_letter_code
_entity_poly.pdbx_strand_id
1 'polypeptide(L)'
;MAETEMEILKPLLDADLLVLDDLGAERTSDWVQETLGLVVNTRYNSRRPTVFTSNLVDVPDNTDPRSFIFQLGARTRSRLIEMCDWVEIQGVDVREVGPHASADAIARWQRTSPASPENAEKTSKLPPRARSQARAQLRAPRGDGELKWTGGKAGS
;
A
#
# COMPACT_ATOMS: atom_id res chain seq x y z
N MET A 1 4.87 34.45 1.57
CA MET A 1 5.40 33.79 2.77
C MET A 1 5.29 32.29 2.50
N ALA A 2 6.35 31.53 2.75
CA ALA A 2 6.26 30.07 2.69
C ALA A 2 5.42 29.62 3.88
N GLU A 3 4.31 28.91 3.61
CA GLU A 3 3.53 28.27 4.67
C GLU A 3 4.41 27.25 5.37
N THR A 4 4.36 27.23 6.70
CA THR A 4 5.00 26.19 7.49
C THR A 4 4.17 24.92 7.40
N GLU A 5 4.81 23.75 7.52
CA GLU A 5 4.12 22.44 7.53
C GLU A 5 2.97 22.40 8.55
N MET A 6 3.15 23.07 9.69
CA MET A 6 2.13 23.14 10.73
C MET A 6 0.92 24.00 10.32
N GLU A 7 1.09 25.04 9.50
CA GLU A 7 -0.03 25.82 8.99
C GLU A 7 -0.92 24.99 8.05
N ILE A 8 -0.30 24.08 7.29
CA ILE A 8 -0.99 23.16 6.38
C ILE A 8 -1.72 22.04 7.16
N LEU A 9 -1.09 21.50 8.21
CA LEU A 9 -1.66 20.41 8.99
C LEU A 9 -2.76 20.89 9.96
N LYS A 10 -2.70 22.13 10.45
CA LYS A 10 -3.62 22.63 11.48
C LYS A 10 -5.11 22.44 11.12
N PRO A 11 -5.59 22.75 9.91
CA PRO A 11 -6.97 22.46 9.53
C PRO A 11 -7.35 20.98 9.67
N LEU A 12 -6.43 20.04 9.38
CA LEU A 12 -6.68 18.60 9.54
C LEU A 12 -6.75 18.20 11.02
N LEU A 13 -5.89 18.81 11.85
CA LEU A 13 -5.87 18.58 13.28
C LEU A 13 -7.09 19.17 13.99
N ASP A 14 -7.61 20.29 13.47
CA ASP A 14 -8.68 21.13 14.05
C ASP A 14 -10.04 21.02 13.31
N ALA A 15 -10.18 20.17 12.29
CA ALA A 15 -11.47 19.86 11.63
C ALA A 15 -12.45 19.04 12.51
N ASP A 16 -13.69 19.51 12.69
CA ASP A 16 -14.71 18.87 13.56
C ASP A 16 -14.99 17.41 13.21
N LEU A 17 -14.92 17.10 11.92
CA LEU A 17 -14.92 15.75 11.38
C LEU A 17 -13.80 15.65 10.35
N LEU A 18 -13.00 14.61 10.45
CA LEU A 18 -11.97 14.28 9.45
C LEU A 18 -12.26 12.89 8.88
N VAL A 19 -12.22 12.79 7.56
CA VAL A 19 -12.27 11.51 6.84
C VAL A 19 -10.92 11.32 6.16
N LEU A 20 -10.21 10.25 6.55
CA LEU A 20 -8.95 9.85 5.94
C LEU A 20 -9.18 8.58 5.12
N ASP A 21 -9.00 8.71 3.81
CA ASP A 21 -9.22 7.63 2.86
C ASP A 21 -7.93 6.82 2.61
N ASP A 22 -8.06 5.54 2.30
CA ASP A 22 -6.99 4.62 1.85
C ASP A 22 -5.76 4.56 2.77
N LEU A 23 -5.99 4.46 4.08
CA LEU A 23 -4.94 4.36 5.08
C LEU A 23 -4.02 3.16 4.82
N GLY A 24 -2.73 3.43 4.63
CA GLY A 24 -1.70 2.41 4.39
C GLY A 24 -1.55 1.93 2.94
N ALA A 25 -2.22 2.56 1.97
CA ALA A 25 -1.98 2.31 0.55
C ALA A 25 -0.68 2.94 0.02
N GLU A 26 -0.16 3.93 0.76
CA GLU A 26 1.03 4.71 0.42
C GLU A 26 2.34 3.98 0.73
N ARG A 27 3.41 4.31 0.00
CA ARG A 27 4.75 3.83 0.35
C ARG A 27 5.17 4.50 1.65
N THR A 28 5.37 3.69 2.69
CA THR A 28 5.78 4.14 4.02
C THR A 28 7.20 4.71 3.98
N SER A 29 7.31 6.02 3.76
CA SER A 29 8.50 6.77 4.15
C SER A 29 8.41 7.16 5.62
N ASP A 30 9.55 7.40 6.26
CA ASP A 30 9.60 7.81 7.66
C ASP A 30 8.76 9.08 7.90
N TRP A 31 8.81 10.03 6.96
CA TRP A 31 8.02 11.26 7.03
C TRP A 31 6.50 11.02 6.96
N VAL A 32 6.04 10.07 6.11
CA VAL A 32 4.61 9.72 6.04
C VAL A 32 4.13 9.10 7.35
N GLN A 33 4.93 8.20 7.94
CA GLN A 33 4.65 7.60 9.24
C GLN A 33 4.57 8.65 10.34
N GLU A 34 5.52 9.59 10.37
CA GLU A 34 5.55 10.68 11.34
C GLU A 34 4.32 11.58 11.22
N THR A 35 3.98 11.99 9.99
CA THR A 35 2.84 12.88 9.73
C THR A 35 1.52 12.21 10.10
N LEU A 36 1.29 10.98 9.65
CA LEU A 36 0.10 10.23 10.01
C LEU A 36 0.03 9.98 11.52
N GLY A 37 1.16 9.62 12.13
CA GLY A 37 1.28 9.44 13.57
C GLY A 37 0.90 10.71 14.34
N LEU A 38 1.32 11.89 13.86
CA LEU A 38 0.96 13.18 14.44
C LEU A 38 -0.54 13.46 14.33
N VAL A 39 -1.14 13.22 13.15
CA VAL A 39 -2.58 13.44 12.93
C VAL A 39 -3.41 12.52 13.83
N VAL A 40 -3.13 11.21 13.80
CA VAL A 40 -3.84 10.22 14.62
C VAL A 40 -3.67 10.52 16.10
N ASN A 41 -2.44 10.79 16.55
CA ASN A 41 -2.16 11.07 17.97
C ASN A 41 -2.88 12.32 18.47
N THR A 42 -2.85 13.40 17.70
CA THR A 42 -3.50 14.67 18.09
C THR A 42 -5.01 14.48 18.17
N ARG A 43 -5.63 13.87 17.15
CA ARG A 43 -7.08 13.68 17.12
C ARG A 43 -7.57 12.67 18.15
N TYR A 44 -6.78 11.63 18.43
CA TYR A 44 -7.00 10.70 19.53
C TYR A 44 -7.03 11.41 20.88
N ASN A 45 -5.98 12.20 21.19
CA ASN A 45 -5.87 12.90 22.48
C ASN A 45 -6.98 13.93 22.68
N SER A 46 -7.36 14.63 21.60
CA SER A 46 -8.44 15.61 21.61
C SER A 46 -9.83 14.99 21.42
N ARG A 47 -9.94 13.65 21.35
CA ARG A 47 -11.19 12.88 21.14
C ARG A 47 -12.04 13.40 19.99
N ARG A 48 -11.40 13.68 18.85
CA ARG A 48 -12.06 14.31 17.70
C ARG A 48 -12.60 13.25 16.74
N PRO A 49 -13.88 13.35 16.31
CA PRO A 49 -14.48 12.41 15.39
C PRO A 49 -13.64 12.23 14.12
N THR A 50 -13.25 10.99 13.82
CA THR A 50 -12.41 10.68 12.67
C THR A 50 -12.87 9.37 12.04
N VAL A 51 -13.07 9.37 10.73
CA VAL A 51 -13.37 8.17 9.95
C VAL A 51 -12.12 7.81 9.17
N PHE A 52 -11.78 6.53 9.17
CA PHE A 52 -10.68 5.98 8.40
C PHE A 52 -11.23 4.91 7.48
N THR A 53 -10.77 4.87 6.23
CA THR A 53 -10.94 3.71 5.35
C THR A 53 -9.58 3.08 5.14
N SER A 54 -9.53 1.76 5.01
CA SER A 54 -8.28 1.03 4.83
C SER A 54 -8.53 -0.30 4.17
N ASN A 55 -7.58 -0.73 3.34
CA ASN A 55 -7.51 -2.09 2.80
C ASN A 55 -6.55 -2.98 3.61
N LEU A 56 -6.05 -2.48 4.74
CA LEU A 56 -5.19 -3.25 5.64
C LEU A 56 -6.00 -4.25 6.46
N VAL A 57 -5.35 -5.34 6.84
CA VAL A 57 -5.93 -6.39 7.67
C VAL A 57 -5.36 -6.34 9.07
N ASP A 58 -6.22 -6.53 10.06
CA ASP A 58 -5.79 -6.59 11.45
C ASP A 58 -5.37 -8.02 11.85
N VAL A 59 -4.15 -8.40 11.45
CA VAL A 59 -3.60 -9.73 11.70
C VAL A 59 -2.46 -9.70 12.74
N PRO A 60 -2.26 -10.78 13.51
CA PRO A 60 -1.15 -10.88 14.47
C PRO A 60 0.24 -10.89 13.81
N ASP A 61 0.32 -11.29 12.54
CA ASP A 61 1.56 -11.37 11.79
C ASP A 61 2.04 -9.95 11.41
N ASN A 62 3.09 -9.49 12.08
CA ASN A 62 3.70 -8.19 11.85
C ASN A 62 4.64 -8.15 10.63
N THR A 63 4.77 -9.26 9.90
CA THR A 63 5.56 -9.35 8.66
C THR A 63 4.71 -9.25 7.40
N ASP A 64 3.39 -9.39 7.50
CA ASP A 64 2.49 -9.20 6.35
C ASP A 64 2.47 -7.71 5.97
N PRO A 65 2.88 -7.36 4.73
CA PRO A 65 2.81 -5.99 4.25
C PRO A 65 1.40 -5.40 4.21
N ARG A 66 0.36 -6.22 4.31
CA ARG A 66 -1.04 -5.77 4.39
C ARG A 66 -1.50 -5.55 5.83
N SER A 67 -0.66 -5.82 6.83
CA SER A 67 -1.05 -5.66 8.23
C SER A 67 -0.97 -4.21 8.71
N PHE A 68 -1.90 -3.82 9.60
CA PHE A 68 -1.84 -2.52 10.28
C PHE A 68 -0.54 -2.31 11.05
N ILE A 69 0.01 -3.36 11.66
CA ILE A 69 1.26 -3.26 12.43
C ILE A 69 2.43 -2.96 11.50
N PHE A 70 2.54 -3.67 10.38
CA PHE A 70 3.63 -3.45 9.41
C PHE A 70 3.56 -2.06 8.80
N GLN A 71 2.35 -1.62 8.43
CA GLN A 71 2.18 -0.37 7.68
C GLN A 71 2.12 0.88 8.55
N LEU A 72 1.58 0.83 9.78
CA LEU A 72 1.35 2.03 10.60
C LEU A 72 2.10 2.00 11.95
N GLY A 73 2.70 0.87 12.29
CA GLY A 73 3.30 0.63 13.59
C GLY A 73 2.28 0.29 14.69
N ALA A 74 2.76 -0.44 15.69
CA ALA A 74 1.93 -0.95 16.80
C ALA A 74 1.21 0.16 17.59
N ARG A 75 1.86 1.32 17.76
CA ARG A 75 1.32 2.45 18.53
C ARG A 75 0.10 3.09 17.84
N THR A 76 0.19 3.32 16.52
CA THR A 76 -0.91 3.92 15.74
C THR A 76 -2.08 2.95 15.70
N ARG A 77 -1.82 1.67 15.39
CA ARG A 77 -2.83 0.61 15.45
C ARG A 77 -3.56 0.56 16.79
N SER A 78 -2.83 0.60 17.91
CA SER A 78 -3.44 0.56 19.25
C SER A 78 -4.45 1.69 19.47
N ARG A 79 -4.18 2.89 18.93
CA ARG A 79 -5.10 4.03 19.04
C ARG A 79 -6.32 3.87 18.15
N LEU A 80 -6.13 3.38 16.93
CA LEU A 80 -7.23 3.08 16.02
C LEU A 80 -8.17 2.02 16.61
N ILE A 81 -7.62 1.01 17.31
CA ILE A 81 -8.42 0.01 18.03
C ILE A 81 -9.30 0.64 19.12
N GLU A 82 -8.77 1.62 19.86
CA GLU A 82 -9.52 2.25 20.94
C GLU A 82 -10.53 3.30 20.44
N MET A 83 -10.15 4.12 19.45
CA MET A 83 -10.96 5.28 19.05
C MET A 83 -11.97 4.99 17.94
N CYS A 84 -11.89 3.84 17.28
CA CYS A 84 -12.76 3.49 16.15
C CYS A 84 -13.60 2.24 16.44
N ASP A 85 -14.82 2.26 15.92
CA ASP A 85 -15.60 1.04 15.70
C ASP A 85 -15.17 0.41 14.36
N TRP A 86 -14.80 -0.87 14.38
CA TRP A 86 -14.28 -1.57 13.21
C TRP A 86 -15.43 -2.18 12.41
N VAL A 87 -15.54 -1.76 11.14
CA VAL A 87 -16.57 -2.26 10.22
C VAL A 87 -15.88 -2.88 9.01
N GLU A 88 -15.94 -4.21 8.90
CA GLU A 88 -15.43 -4.91 7.73
C GLU A 88 -16.44 -4.81 6.58
N ILE A 89 -15.96 -4.38 5.41
CA ILE A 89 -16.77 -4.29 4.19
C ILE A 89 -16.29 -5.38 3.23
N GLN A 90 -17.15 -6.36 2.98
CA GLN A 90 -16.90 -7.43 2.01
C GLN A 90 -17.73 -7.20 0.75
N GLY A 91 -17.12 -7.37 -0.41
CA GLY A 91 -17.80 -7.18 -1.69
C GLY A 91 -16.94 -7.53 -2.89
N VAL A 92 -17.60 -7.63 -4.03
CA VAL A 92 -16.96 -7.73 -5.34
C VAL A 92 -16.44 -6.36 -5.77
N ASP A 93 -15.40 -6.33 -6.62
CA ASP A 93 -14.93 -5.07 -7.17
C ASP A 93 -15.99 -4.46 -8.09
N VAL A 94 -16.71 -3.45 -7.58
CA VAL A 94 -17.80 -2.76 -8.28
C VAL A 94 -17.33 -2.11 -9.58
N ARG A 95 -16.06 -1.72 -9.71
CA ARG A 95 -15.51 -1.15 -10.95
C ARG A 95 -15.33 -2.22 -12.03
N GLU A 96 -15.09 -3.47 -11.64
CA GLU A 96 -15.00 -4.61 -12.57
C GLU A 96 -16.37 -5.20 -12.91
N VAL A 97 -17.25 -5.39 -11.93
CA VAL A 97 -18.54 -6.08 -12.14
C VAL A 97 -19.70 -5.14 -12.48
N GLY A 98 -19.55 -3.84 -12.24
CA GLY A 98 -20.59 -2.82 -12.37
C GLY A 98 -21.50 -2.68 -11.13
N PRO A 99 -22.30 -1.60 -11.05
CA PRO A 99 -23.10 -1.26 -9.86
C PRO A 99 -24.26 -2.23 -9.58
N HIS A 100 -24.68 -3.02 -10.57
CA HIS A 100 -25.75 -4.01 -10.46
C HIS A 100 -25.25 -5.37 -10.94
N ALA A 101 -24.28 -5.91 -10.19
CA ALA A 101 -23.61 -7.15 -10.55
C ALA A 101 -24.60 -8.33 -10.59
N SER A 102 -24.73 -8.95 -11.77
CA SER A 102 -25.43 -10.23 -11.92
C SER A 102 -24.60 -11.37 -11.32
N ALA A 103 -25.26 -12.48 -10.95
CA ALA A 103 -24.57 -13.68 -10.48
C ALA A 103 -23.48 -14.15 -11.47
N ASP A 104 -23.76 -14.07 -12.78
CA ASP A 104 -22.78 -14.43 -13.82
C ASP A 104 -21.59 -13.48 -13.85
N ALA A 105 -21.81 -12.17 -13.66
CA ALA A 105 -20.72 -11.19 -13.61
C ALA A 105 -19.82 -11.43 -12.39
N ILE A 106 -20.42 -11.72 -11.23
CA ILE A 106 -19.70 -12.08 -9.99
C ILE A 106 -18.89 -13.36 -10.21
N ALA A 107 -19.49 -14.39 -10.79
CA ALA A 107 -18.80 -15.67 -11.05
C ALA A 107 -17.64 -15.51 -12.05
N ARG A 108 -17.79 -14.63 -13.04
CA ARG A 108 -16.68 -14.28 -13.95
C ARG A 108 -15.57 -13.57 -13.17
N TRP A 109 -15.89 -12.54 -12.40
CA TRP A 109 -14.92 -11.79 -11.59
C TRP A 109 -14.14 -12.71 -10.63
N GLN A 110 -14.82 -13.59 -9.91
CA GLN A 110 -14.18 -14.55 -9.00
C GLN A 110 -13.11 -15.38 -9.72
N ARG A 111 -13.38 -15.79 -10.97
CA ARG A 111 -12.49 -16.65 -11.76
C ARG A 111 -11.34 -15.88 -12.38
N THR A 112 -11.59 -14.69 -12.92
CA THR A 112 -10.64 -14.01 -13.81
C THR A 112 -9.94 -12.81 -13.19
N SER A 113 -10.54 -12.15 -12.20
CA SER A 113 -9.95 -10.94 -11.62
C SER A 113 -8.71 -11.31 -10.81
N PRO A 114 -7.58 -10.59 -10.97
CA PRO A 114 -6.43 -10.74 -10.09
C PRO A 114 -6.73 -10.27 -8.65
N ALA A 115 -7.75 -9.41 -8.47
CA ALA A 115 -8.16 -8.89 -7.17
C ALA A 115 -9.18 -9.80 -6.47
N SER A 116 -9.63 -10.91 -7.09
CA SER A 116 -10.50 -11.86 -6.42
C SER A 116 -9.75 -12.53 -5.25
N PRO A 117 -10.42 -12.89 -4.13
CA PRO A 117 -9.74 -13.46 -2.96
C PRO A 117 -8.86 -14.67 -3.30
N GLU A 118 -9.37 -15.59 -4.14
CA GLU A 118 -8.63 -16.77 -4.56
C GLU A 118 -7.38 -16.46 -5.40
N ASN A 119 -7.43 -15.40 -6.21
CA ASN A 119 -6.33 -15.06 -7.10
C ASN A 119 -5.31 -14.14 -6.41
N ALA A 120 -5.77 -13.24 -5.54
CA ALA A 120 -4.94 -12.35 -4.75
C ALA A 120 -3.95 -13.13 -3.86
N GLU A 121 -4.41 -14.20 -3.20
CA GLU A 121 -3.55 -15.09 -2.42
C GLU A 121 -2.50 -15.83 -3.27
N LYS A 122 -2.86 -16.20 -4.50
CA LYS A 122 -1.92 -16.87 -5.43
C LYS A 122 -0.84 -15.91 -5.91
N THR A 123 -1.17 -14.65 -6.18
CA THR A 123 -0.20 -13.62 -6.58
C THR A 123 0.71 -13.15 -5.45
N SER A 124 0.23 -13.18 -4.20
CA SER A 124 1.02 -12.79 -3.01
C SER A 124 2.17 -13.76 -2.72
N LYS A 125 2.01 -15.04 -3.06
CA LYS A 125 3.05 -16.06 -2.89
C LYS A 125 4.11 -15.89 -3.98
N LEU A 126 5.19 -15.18 -3.66
CA LEU A 126 6.40 -15.15 -4.47
C LEU A 126 6.82 -16.60 -4.79
N PRO A 127 7.25 -16.90 -6.04
CA PRO A 127 7.77 -18.22 -6.36
C PRO A 127 8.96 -18.54 -5.44
N PRO A 128 9.10 -19.80 -4.99
CA PRO A 128 10.23 -20.19 -4.16
C PRO A 128 11.53 -19.80 -4.87
N ARG A 129 12.48 -19.19 -4.15
CA ARG A 129 13.75 -18.71 -4.70
C ARG A 129 14.38 -19.85 -5.52
N ALA A 130 14.53 -19.61 -6.82
CA ALA A 130 15.22 -20.55 -7.70
C ALA A 130 16.65 -20.77 -7.15
N ARG A 131 17.02 -22.03 -6.88
CA ARG A 131 18.35 -22.38 -6.37
C ARG A 131 19.46 -22.22 -7.41
N SER A 132 19.10 -21.98 -8.67
CA SER A 132 20.05 -21.76 -9.76
C SER A 132 20.20 -20.27 -10.06
N GLN A 133 21.45 -19.81 -10.12
CA GLN A 133 21.75 -18.50 -10.68
C GLN A 133 21.33 -18.51 -12.16
N ALA A 134 20.42 -17.61 -12.55
CA ALA A 134 20.12 -17.38 -13.94
C ALA A 134 21.38 -16.82 -14.63
N ARG A 135 22.08 -17.65 -15.40
CA ARG A 135 23.18 -17.22 -16.25
C ARG A 135 22.60 -16.57 -17.49
N ALA A 136 22.63 -15.24 -17.56
CA ALA A 136 22.41 -14.51 -18.80
C ALA A 136 23.55 -14.88 -19.78
N GLN A 137 23.25 -15.66 -20.81
CA GLN A 137 24.18 -15.89 -21.91
C GLN A 137 23.93 -14.81 -22.96
N LEU A 138 24.93 -13.95 -23.18
CA LEU A 138 24.95 -13.06 -24.34
C LEU A 138 25.03 -13.95 -25.59
N ARG A 139 24.01 -13.90 -26.44
CA ARG A 139 24.11 -14.46 -27.79
C ARG A 139 25.23 -13.72 -28.51
N ALA A 140 26.25 -14.46 -28.95
CA ALA A 140 27.30 -13.91 -29.78
C ALA A 140 26.66 -13.26 -31.03
N PRO A 141 27.07 -12.03 -31.40
CA PRO A 141 26.55 -11.37 -32.58
C PRO A 141 26.93 -12.18 -33.82
N ARG A 142 25.94 -12.55 -34.62
CA ARG A 142 26.16 -12.99 -36.00
C ARG A 142 26.39 -11.73 -36.82
N GLY A 143 27.63 -11.43 -37.13
CA GLY A 143 28.00 -10.39 -38.09
C GLY A 143 28.78 -9.23 -37.47
N ASP A 144 29.73 -8.76 -38.26
CA ASP A 144 30.69 -7.68 -38.01
C ASP A 144 29.94 -6.35 -37.82
N GLY A 145 29.61 -6.04 -36.57
CA GLY A 145 28.95 -4.81 -36.18
C GLY A 145 29.73 -4.16 -35.06
N GLU A 146 30.67 -3.27 -35.41
CA GLU A 146 31.38 -2.41 -34.46
C GLU A 146 30.37 -1.66 -33.57
N LEU A 147 30.26 -2.08 -32.31
CA LEU A 147 29.65 -1.24 -31.29
C LEU A 147 30.69 -0.19 -30.88
N LYS A 148 30.61 1.01 -31.47
CA LYS A 148 31.34 2.21 -31.04
C LYS A 148 30.89 2.61 -29.64
N TRP A 149 31.51 2.04 -28.62
CA TRP A 149 31.48 2.55 -27.25
C TRP A 149 32.73 3.40 -27.03
N THR A 150 32.54 4.71 -26.85
CA THR A 150 33.62 5.67 -26.55
C THR A 150 33.41 6.28 -25.17
N GLY A 151 34.25 5.91 -24.21
CA GLY A 151 34.38 6.62 -22.92
C GLY A 151 34.70 5.64 -21.78
N GLY A 152 35.69 5.86 -20.94
CA GLY A 152 36.76 6.87 -20.87
C GLY A 152 37.81 6.32 -19.90
N LYS A 153 39.08 6.71 -20.08
CA LYS A 153 40.20 6.29 -19.23
C LYS A 153 39.99 6.75 -17.79
N ALA A 154 39.91 5.80 -16.85
CA ALA A 154 40.21 6.09 -15.45
C ALA A 154 41.75 6.13 -15.31
N GLY A 155 42.25 7.27 -14.85
CA GLY A 155 43.66 7.47 -14.51
C GLY A 155 44.05 6.74 -13.23
N SER A 156 45.37 6.67 -13.02
CA SER A 156 46.10 6.11 -11.87
C SER A 156 45.56 6.51 -10.50
#